data_AF-A0A7W1K2Q7-F1
#
_entry.id   AF-A0A7W1K2Q7-F1
#
_cell.length_a   1.000
_cell.length_b   1.000
_cell.length_c   1.000
_cell.angle_alpha   90.00
_cell.angle_beta   90.00
_cell.angle_gamma   90.00
#
_symmetry.space_group_name_H-M   'P 1'
#
loop_
_entity.id
_entity.type
_entity.pdbx_description
1 polymer ?
#
loop_
_entity_poly.entity_id
_entity_poly.type
_entity_poly.pdbx_seq_one_letter_code
_entity_poly.pdbx_strand_id
1 'polypeptide(L)'
;MTGKNATRLAWSQVGLTVAILLAAIVFLVLSVDTPLPEETFGFRGLGLILSAAFAAAGVLIATRVPSNPIGWILLAAALGTGLQELAAQYSNYGIYDSPGAVPRADVAAWIPEWVWIPYMAAIALFIPMLYPDGQLPSPRCRPVLIVGSIGALLGTFAFALVPGELPSSPGVRNPFGIEGAR
;
A
#
# COMPACT_ATOMS: atom_id res chain seq x y z
N MET A 1 -7.00 21.97 12.48
CA MET A 1 -7.12 22.39 11.07
C MET A 1 -8.49 23.01 10.85
N THR A 2 -8.59 24.15 10.15
CA THR A 2 -9.90 24.65 9.71
C THR A 2 -10.50 23.66 8.70
N GLY A 3 -11.84 23.50 8.69
CA GLY A 3 -12.51 22.51 7.84
C GLY A 3 -12.12 22.61 6.35
N LYS A 4 -11.93 23.84 5.85
CA LYS A 4 -11.49 24.11 4.46
C LYS A 4 -10.10 23.52 4.13
N ASN A 5 -9.16 23.53 5.07
CA ASN A 5 -7.80 23.02 4.85
C ASN A 5 -7.80 21.48 4.83
N ALA A 6 -8.60 20.86 5.71
CA ALA A 6 -8.78 19.41 5.71
C ALA A 6 -9.40 18.91 4.41
N THR A 7 -10.43 19.59 3.90
CA THR A 7 -11.04 19.24 2.61
C THR A 7 -10.04 19.32 1.47
N ARG A 8 -9.24 20.40 1.38
CA ARG A 8 -8.22 20.54 0.33
C ARG A 8 -7.17 19.44 0.39
N LEU A 9 -6.68 19.11 1.60
CA LEU A 9 -5.70 18.05 1.78
C LEU A 9 -6.27 16.68 1.37
N ALA A 10 -7.49 16.34 1.81
CA ALA A 10 -8.15 15.09 1.43
C ALA A 10 -8.29 14.96 -0.09
N TRP A 11 -8.73 16.01 -0.78
CA TRP A 11 -8.85 16.00 -2.24
C TRP A 11 -7.50 15.96 -2.96
N SER A 12 -6.46 16.62 -2.44
CA SER A 12 -5.12 16.51 -3.01
C SER A 12 -4.58 15.07 -2.93
N GLN A 13 -4.88 14.39 -1.83
CA GLN A 13 -4.51 13.00 -1.63
C GLN A 13 -5.26 12.07 -2.59
N VAL A 14 -6.56 12.29 -2.79
CA VAL A 14 -7.34 11.58 -3.83
C VAL A 14 -6.77 11.84 -5.22
N GLY A 15 -6.44 13.09 -5.55
CA GLY A 15 -5.84 13.43 -6.85
C GLY A 15 -4.53 12.68 -7.10
N LEU A 16 -3.68 12.60 -6.07
CA LEU A 16 -2.45 11.81 -6.12
C LEU A 16 -2.74 10.32 -6.28
N THR A 17 -3.68 9.75 -5.53
CA THR A 17 -4.09 8.34 -5.68
C THR A 17 -4.58 8.08 -7.10
N VAL A 18 -5.44 8.94 -7.66
CA VAL A 18 -5.93 8.79 -9.04
C VAL A 18 -4.78 8.82 -10.04
N ALA A 19 -3.81 9.73 -9.90
CA ALA A 19 -2.65 9.78 -10.78
C ALA A 19 -1.82 8.47 -10.72
N ILE A 20 -1.61 7.93 -9.51
CA ILE A 20 -0.93 6.64 -9.31
C ILE A 20 -1.70 5.49 -9.97
N LEU A 21 -3.03 5.44 -9.78
CA LEU A 21 -3.88 4.41 -10.38
C LEU A 21 -3.91 4.48 -11.90
N LEU A 22 -3.95 5.68 -12.48
CA LEU A 22 -3.87 5.86 -13.93
C LEU A 22 -2.53 5.36 -14.48
N ALA A 23 -1.42 5.64 -13.80
CA ALA A 23 -0.12 5.10 -14.18
C ALA A 23 -0.09 3.56 -14.07
N ALA A 24 -0.68 2.99 -13.02
CA ALA A 24 -0.77 1.54 -12.86
C ALA A 24 -1.61 0.89 -13.97
N ILE A 25 -2.72 1.52 -14.38
CA ILE A 25 -3.57 1.07 -15.48
C ILE A 25 -2.81 1.03 -16.80
N VAL A 26 -1.93 1.99 -17.07
CA VAL A 26 -1.10 1.97 -18.28
C VAL A 26 -0.27 0.68 -18.35
N PHE A 27 0.47 0.35 -17.28
CA PHE A 27 1.28 -0.87 -17.26
C PHE A 27 0.44 -2.15 -17.23
N LEU A 28 -0.72 -2.11 -16.58
CA LEU A 28 -1.67 -3.22 -16.59
C LEU A 28 -2.16 -3.54 -18.01
N VAL A 29 -2.53 -2.51 -18.78
CA VAL A 29 -2.98 -2.66 -20.16
C VAL A 29 -1.85 -3.13 -21.07
N LEU A 30 -0.64 -2.57 -20.89
CA LEU A 30 0.53 -2.98 -21.68
C LEU A 30 0.93 -4.44 -21.46
N SER A 31 0.75 -4.97 -20.25
CA SER A 31 1.10 -6.35 -19.90
C SER A 31 -0.09 -7.31 -19.80
N VAL A 32 -1.26 -6.93 -20.32
CA VAL A 32 -2.53 -7.66 -20.06
C VAL A 32 -2.48 -9.14 -20.51
N ASP A 33 -1.77 -9.43 -21.60
CA ASP A 33 -1.63 -10.76 -22.17
C ASP A 33 -0.43 -11.54 -21.61
N THR A 34 0.41 -10.90 -20.78
CA THR A 34 1.56 -11.53 -20.15
C THR A 34 1.11 -12.51 -19.06
N PRO A 35 1.50 -13.80 -19.12
CA PRO A 35 1.26 -14.75 -18.06
C PRO A 35 2.05 -14.35 -16.81
N LEU A 36 1.38 -14.31 -15.66
CA LEU A 36 2.01 -14.02 -14.37
C LEU A 36 2.18 -15.30 -13.55
N PRO A 37 3.15 -15.33 -12.61
CA PRO A 37 3.32 -16.44 -11.69
C PRO A 37 2.05 -16.71 -10.87
N GLU A 38 1.75 -17.99 -10.60
CA GLU A 38 0.60 -18.40 -9.77
C GLU A 38 0.68 -17.87 -8.33
N GLU A 39 1.88 -17.55 -7.86
CA GLU A 39 2.16 -16.99 -6.53
C GLU A 39 1.74 -15.52 -6.39
N THR A 40 1.24 -14.90 -7.45
CA THR A 40 0.75 -13.52 -7.41
C THR A 40 -0.48 -13.42 -6.51
N PHE A 41 -0.44 -12.56 -5.49
CA PHE A 41 -1.55 -12.40 -4.56
C PHE A 41 -2.80 -11.80 -5.24
N GLY A 42 -3.91 -12.53 -5.19
CA GLY A 42 -5.22 -12.08 -5.70
C GLY A 42 -5.33 -12.19 -7.22
N PHE A 43 -6.17 -11.34 -7.82
CA PHE A 43 -6.32 -11.25 -9.28
C PHE A 43 -5.80 -9.91 -9.79
N ARG A 44 -5.47 -9.88 -11.09
CA ARG A 44 -4.91 -8.69 -11.74
C ARG A 44 -5.83 -7.48 -11.60
N GLY A 45 -5.30 -6.37 -11.08
CA GLY A 45 -6.07 -5.14 -10.85
C GLY A 45 -6.89 -5.12 -9.55
N LEU A 46 -6.76 -6.13 -8.68
CA LEU A 46 -7.38 -6.10 -7.34
C LEU A 46 -6.97 -4.85 -6.55
N GLY A 47 -5.70 -4.45 -6.59
CA GLY A 47 -5.21 -3.26 -5.88
C GLY A 47 -5.80 -1.96 -6.43
N LEU A 48 -6.16 -1.90 -7.71
CA LEU A 48 -6.88 -0.75 -8.28
C LEU A 48 -8.25 -0.57 -7.61
N ILE A 49 -9.01 -1.66 -7.51
CA ILE A 49 -10.34 -1.67 -6.91
C ILE A 49 -10.24 -1.34 -5.42
N LEU A 50 -9.31 -1.97 -4.72
CA LEU A 50 -9.12 -1.79 -3.29
C LEU A 50 -8.68 -0.35 -2.95
N SER A 51 -7.72 0.18 -3.70
CA SER A 51 -7.26 1.57 -3.54
C SER A 51 -8.38 2.57 -3.81
N ALA A 52 -9.17 2.36 -4.87
CA ALA A 52 -10.32 3.21 -5.19
C ALA A 52 -11.39 3.17 -4.09
N ALA A 53 -11.68 1.98 -3.53
CA ALA A 53 -12.62 1.81 -2.43
C ALA A 53 -12.15 2.57 -1.17
N PHE A 54 -10.88 2.44 -0.81
CA PHE A 54 -10.29 3.17 0.31
C PHE A 54 -10.28 4.68 0.08
N ALA A 55 -9.95 5.15 -1.12
CA ALA A 55 -9.97 6.58 -1.46
C ALA A 55 -11.39 7.16 -1.33
N ALA A 56 -12.38 6.46 -1.86
CA ALA A 56 -13.79 6.87 -1.82
C ALA A 56 -14.32 6.94 -0.38
N ALA A 57 -14.08 5.91 0.43
CA ALA A 57 -14.49 5.90 1.83
C ALA A 57 -13.73 6.95 2.66
N GLY A 58 -12.41 7.04 2.46
CA GLY A 58 -11.54 7.95 3.19
C GLY A 58 -11.86 9.42 2.93
N VAL A 59 -12.05 9.83 1.68
CA VAL A 59 -12.38 11.22 1.34
C VAL A 59 -13.74 11.61 1.89
N LEU A 60 -14.72 10.70 1.87
CA LEU A 60 -16.05 10.95 2.40
C LEU A 60 -16.01 11.25 3.89
N ILE A 61 -15.27 10.45 4.66
CA ILE A 61 -15.12 10.63 6.11
C ILE A 61 -14.28 11.88 6.41
N ALA A 62 -13.12 12.04 5.77
CA ALA A 62 -12.19 13.14 6.06
C ALA A 62 -12.78 14.53 5.71
N THR A 63 -13.70 14.59 4.74
CA THR A 63 -14.37 15.86 4.38
C THR A 63 -15.60 16.16 5.23
N ARG A 64 -16.37 15.15 5.66
CA ARG A 64 -17.57 15.34 6.49
C ARG A 64 -17.26 15.43 7.98
N VAL A 65 -16.30 14.67 8.46
CA VAL A 65 -15.88 14.63 9.86
C VAL A 65 -14.36 14.70 9.93
N PRO A 66 -13.74 15.88 9.67
CA PRO A 66 -12.28 16.02 9.61
C PRO A 66 -11.54 15.63 10.89
N SER A 67 -12.23 15.65 12.04
CA SER A 67 -11.72 15.23 13.34
C SER A 67 -11.63 13.71 13.51
N ASN A 68 -12.29 12.93 12.64
CA ASN A 68 -12.26 11.48 12.72
C ASN A 68 -11.00 10.93 12.00
N PRO A 69 -10.04 10.33 12.71
CA PRO A 69 -8.81 9.79 12.14
C PRO A 69 -9.04 8.66 11.12
N ILE A 70 -10.16 7.95 11.17
CA ILE A 70 -10.46 6.82 10.28
C ILE A 70 -10.43 7.25 8.81
N GLY A 71 -10.97 8.44 8.48
CA GLY A 71 -10.95 8.95 7.10
C GLY A 71 -9.53 9.13 6.56
N TRP A 72 -8.62 9.63 7.39
CA TRP A 72 -7.21 9.83 7.04
C TRP A 72 -6.44 8.53 6.93
N ILE A 73 -6.73 7.55 7.79
CA ILE A 73 -6.16 6.20 7.72
C ILE A 73 -6.55 5.53 6.40
N LEU A 74 -7.82 5.62 6.00
CA LEU A 74 -8.30 5.08 4.73
C LEU A 74 -7.68 5.78 3.53
N LEU A 75 -7.52 7.11 3.56
CA LEU A 75 -6.82 7.83 2.51
C LEU A 75 -5.33 7.41 2.42
N ALA A 76 -4.66 7.20 3.56
CA ALA A 76 -3.28 6.72 3.58
C ALA A 76 -3.17 5.30 3.04
N ALA A 77 -4.13 4.43 3.39
CA ALA A 77 -4.22 3.08 2.83
C ALA A 77 -4.47 3.10 1.33
N ALA A 78 -5.31 4.00 0.82
CA ALA A 78 -5.53 4.16 -0.61
C ALA A 78 -4.23 4.48 -1.36
N LEU A 79 -3.40 5.38 -0.82
CA LEU A 79 -2.07 5.66 -1.37
C LEU A 79 -1.14 4.44 -1.30
N GLY A 80 -1.09 3.77 -0.15
CA GLY A 80 -0.23 2.59 0.03
C GLY A 80 -0.58 1.46 -0.93
N THR A 81 -1.86 1.11 -1.03
CA THR A 81 -2.36 0.12 -1.98
C THR A 81 -2.17 0.56 -3.43
N GLY A 82 -2.37 1.85 -3.74
CA GLY A 82 -2.13 2.36 -5.10
C GLY A 82 -0.66 2.27 -5.51
N LEU A 83 0.26 2.61 -4.59
CA LEU A 83 1.70 2.50 -4.82
C LEU A 83 2.14 1.04 -4.99
N GLN A 84 1.59 0.14 -4.17
CA GLN A 84 1.79 -1.29 -4.31
C GLN A 84 1.37 -1.78 -5.71
N GLU A 85 0.17 -1.40 -6.15
CA GLU A 85 -0.37 -1.80 -7.45
C GLU A 85 0.47 -1.25 -8.60
N LEU A 86 0.85 0.04 -8.55
CA LEU A 86 1.73 0.63 -9.56
C LEU A 86 3.06 -0.11 -9.65
N ALA A 87 3.69 -0.38 -8.50
CA ALA A 87 4.97 -1.06 -8.45
C ALA A 87 4.87 -2.48 -9.03
N ALA A 88 3.82 -3.22 -8.68
CA ALA A 88 3.56 -4.56 -9.21
C ALA A 88 3.33 -4.56 -10.74
N GLN A 89 2.51 -3.66 -11.28
CA GLN A 89 2.29 -3.60 -12.73
C GLN A 89 3.54 -3.13 -13.48
N TYR A 90 4.28 -2.18 -12.93
CA TYR A 90 5.55 -1.72 -13.49
C TYR A 90 6.59 -2.84 -13.54
N SER A 91 6.75 -3.60 -12.45
CA SER A 91 7.70 -4.72 -12.39
C SER A 91 7.30 -5.85 -13.33
N ASN A 92 6.01 -6.19 -13.38
CA ASN A 92 5.49 -7.21 -14.28
C ASN A 92 5.77 -6.86 -15.75
N TYR A 93 5.51 -5.61 -16.13
CA TYR A 93 5.83 -5.12 -17.47
C TYR A 93 7.34 -5.19 -17.75
N GLY A 94 8.18 -4.72 -16.82
CA GLY A 94 9.63 -4.65 -17.03
C GLY A 94 10.41 -5.95 -16.91
N ILE A 95 9.83 -6.99 -16.30
CA ILE A 95 10.48 -8.28 -16.06
C ILE A 95 9.91 -9.37 -16.98
N TYR A 96 8.58 -9.45 -17.12
CA TYR A 96 7.94 -10.57 -17.80
C TYR A 96 7.47 -10.21 -19.21
N ASP A 97 6.93 -9.01 -19.42
CA ASP A 97 6.40 -8.62 -20.73
C ASP A 97 7.50 -8.11 -21.67
N SER A 98 8.23 -7.09 -21.22
CA SER A 98 9.19 -6.34 -22.01
C SER A 98 10.50 -6.16 -21.22
N PRO A 99 11.33 -7.22 -21.07
CA PRO A 99 12.58 -7.17 -20.31
C PRO A 99 13.50 -6.03 -20.74
N GLY A 100 13.86 -5.14 -19.81
CA GLY A 100 14.75 -4.00 -20.05
C GLY A 100 14.10 -2.75 -20.65
N ALA A 101 12.78 -2.76 -20.92
CA ALA A 101 12.06 -1.59 -21.41
C ALA A 101 11.93 -0.46 -20.37
N VAL A 102 11.99 -0.81 -19.09
CA VAL A 102 11.90 0.15 -17.98
C VAL A 102 13.08 0.00 -17.02
N PRO A 103 13.60 1.10 -16.46
CA PRO A 103 14.70 1.04 -15.52
C PRO A 103 14.24 0.45 -14.19
N ARG A 104 15.12 -0.33 -13.55
CA ARG A 104 14.99 -0.77 -12.15
C ARG A 104 13.67 -1.51 -11.84
N ALA A 105 13.22 -2.38 -12.74
CA ALA A 105 12.05 -3.23 -12.51
C ALA A 105 12.22 -4.16 -11.30
N ASP A 106 13.46 -4.50 -10.94
CA ASP A 106 13.86 -5.22 -9.73
C ASP A 106 13.48 -4.45 -8.44
N VAL A 107 13.72 -3.14 -8.40
CA VAL A 107 13.34 -2.29 -7.28
C VAL A 107 11.82 -2.13 -7.19
N ALA A 108 11.13 -2.08 -8.32
CA ALA A 108 9.66 -2.05 -8.33
C ALA A 108 9.08 -3.37 -7.81
N ALA A 109 9.64 -4.52 -8.18
CA ALA A 109 9.24 -5.83 -7.67
C ALA A 109 9.42 -5.96 -6.15
N TRP A 110 10.38 -5.24 -5.57
CA TRP A 110 10.65 -5.25 -4.13
C TRP A 110 9.58 -4.52 -3.30
N ILE A 111 8.93 -3.48 -3.85
CA ILE A 111 7.98 -2.65 -3.09
C ILE A 111 6.77 -3.45 -2.60
N PRO A 112 6.09 -4.27 -3.44
CA PRO A 112 4.92 -5.03 -3.02
C PRO A 112 5.16 -5.99 -1.86
N GLU A 113 6.39 -6.43 -1.61
CA GLU A 113 6.71 -7.43 -0.58
C GLU A 113 6.52 -6.91 0.85
N TRP A 114 6.70 -5.61 1.07
CA TRP A 114 6.68 -5.02 2.41
C TRP A 114 5.72 -3.85 2.57
N VAL A 115 5.41 -3.11 1.48
CA VAL A 115 4.61 -1.88 1.55
C VAL A 115 3.19 -2.12 2.05
N TRP A 116 2.71 -3.37 1.93
CA TRP A 116 1.38 -3.77 2.39
C TRP A 116 1.23 -3.77 3.91
N ILE A 117 2.30 -4.10 4.62
CA ILE A 117 2.33 -4.25 6.07
C ILE A 117 1.90 -2.95 6.78
N PRO A 118 2.50 -1.76 6.53
CA PRO A 118 2.18 -0.56 7.29
C PRO A 118 0.72 -0.11 7.12
N TYR A 119 0.17 -0.13 5.90
CA TYR A 119 -1.22 0.33 5.72
C TYR A 119 -2.24 -0.72 6.16
N MET A 120 -1.98 -2.02 6.00
CA MET A 120 -2.86 -3.06 6.53
C MET A 120 -2.82 -3.11 8.05
N ALA A 121 -1.64 -2.96 8.67
CA ALA A 121 -1.53 -2.82 10.11
C ALA A 121 -2.25 -1.57 10.62
N ALA A 122 -2.16 -0.44 9.90
CA ALA A 122 -2.90 0.76 10.24
C ALA A 122 -4.42 0.51 10.24
N ILE A 123 -4.95 -0.15 9.19
CA ILE A 123 -6.36 -0.53 9.11
C ILE A 123 -6.73 -1.48 10.25
N ALA A 124 -6.01 -2.59 10.41
CA ALA A 124 -6.35 -3.67 11.32
C ALA A 124 -6.22 -3.28 12.80
N LEU A 125 -5.23 -2.45 13.15
CA LEU A 125 -4.99 -2.03 14.53
C LEU A 125 -5.84 -0.82 14.92
N PHE A 126 -5.87 0.21 14.07
CA PHE A 126 -6.43 1.50 14.46
C PHE A 126 -7.94 1.58 14.19
N ILE A 127 -8.46 1.04 13.08
CA ILE A 127 -9.90 1.18 12.79
C ILE A 127 -10.77 0.54 13.89
N PRO A 128 -10.55 -0.73 14.32
CA PRO A 128 -11.36 -1.32 15.37
C PRO A 128 -11.25 -0.61 16.72
N MET A 129 -10.06 -0.06 17.02
CA MET A 129 -9.82 0.68 18.26
C MET A 129 -10.35 2.12 18.25
N LEU A 130 -10.62 2.68 17.08
CA LEU A 130 -11.14 4.04 16.94
C LEU A 130 -12.63 4.04 16.61
N TYR A 131 -13.20 2.90 16.25
CA TYR A 131 -14.62 2.78 15.94
C TYR A 131 -15.49 2.88 17.22
N PRO A 132 -16.65 3.55 17.17
CA PRO A 132 -17.19 4.35 16.06
C PRO A 132 -16.71 5.82 16.05
N ASP A 133 -16.30 6.36 17.20
CA ASP A 133 -16.24 7.81 17.43
C ASP A 133 -14.91 8.48 17.06
N GLY A 134 -13.95 7.71 16.54
CA GLY A 134 -12.59 8.17 16.27
C GLY A 134 -11.73 8.34 17.52
N GLN A 135 -12.18 7.83 18.67
CA GLN A 135 -11.52 7.97 19.97
C GLN A 135 -11.16 6.61 20.56
N LEU A 136 -10.05 6.56 21.29
CA LEU A 136 -9.62 5.33 21.96
C LEU A 136 -10.55 5.02 23.14
N PRO A 137 -11.08 3.77 23.26
CA PRO A 137 -11.97 3.37 24.35
C PRO A 137 -11.37 3.59 25.74
N SER A 138 -10.06 3.41 25.88
CA SER A 138 -9.34 3.70 27.12
C SER A 138 -7.85 3.99 26.86
N PRO A 139 -7.17 4.74 27.76
CA PRO A 139 -5.71 4.91 27.69
C PRO A 139 -4.93 3.58 27.77
N ARG A 140 -5.54 2.52 28.32
CA ARG A 140 -4.96 1.18 28.42
C ARG A 140 -4.84 0.46 27.07
N CYS A 141 -5.49 0.98 26.02
CA CYS A 141 -5.35 0.49 24.65
C CYS A 141 -4.08 1.02 23.95
N ARG A 142 -3.46 2.09 24.48
CA ARG A 142 -2.26 2.69 23.87
C ARG A 142 -1.08 1.72 23.77
N PRO A 143 -0.74 0.92 24.79
CA PRO A 143 0.32 -0.08 24.66
C PRO A 143 0.07 -1.07 23.52
N VAL A 144 -1.18 -1.49 23.28
CA VAL A 144 -1.51 -2.41 22.18
C VAL A 144 -1.23 -1.77 20.82
N LEU A 145 -1.63 -0.51 20.62
CA LEU A 145 -1.31 0.22 19.39
C LEU A 145 0.19 0.43 19.21
N ILE A 146 0.91 0.74 20.29
CA ILE A 146 2.36 0.95 20.25
C ILE A 146 3.05 -0.36 19.88
N VAL A 147 2.78 -1.45 20.60
CA VAL A 147 3.39 -2.76 20.36
C VAL A 147 3.02 -3.27 18.97
N GLY A 148 1.76 -3.14 18.56
CA GLY A 148 1.32 -3.51 17.21
C GLY A 148 2.00 -2.69 16.12
N SER A 149 2.16 -1.38 16.32
CA SER A 149 2.86 -0.50 15.36
C SER A 149 4.35 -0.82 15.29
N ILE A 150 5.01 -1.09 16.43
CA ILE A 150 6.40 -1.54 16.46
C ILE A 150 6.53 -2.88 15.74
N GLY A 151 5.63 -3.84 16.00
CA GLY A 151 5.61 -5.13 15.31
C GLY A 151 5.44 -4.98 13.80
N ALA A 152 4.52 -4.11 13.36
CA ALA A 152 4.32 -3.81 11.94
C ALA A 152 5.55 -3.17 11.31
N LEU A 153 6.20 -2.22 11.99
CA LEU A 153 7.44 -1.59 11.51
C LEU A 153 8.58 -2.61 11.41
N LEU A 154 8.77 -3.43 12.44
CA LEU A 154 9.77 -4.50 12.44
C LEU A 154 9.49 -5.50 11.32
N GLY A 155 8.23 -5.92 11.14
CA GLY A 155 7.82 -6.78 10.02
C GLY A 155 8.09 -6.14 8.67
N THR A 156 7.81 -4.84 8.53
CA THR A 156 8.09 -4.07 7.30
C THR A 156 9.58 -4.13 6.96
N PHE A 157 10.46 -3.83 7.92
CA PHE A 157 11.90 -3.90 7.71
C PHE A 157 12.41 -5.32 7.49
N ALA A 158 11.86 -6.31 8.20
CA ALA A 158 12.22 -7.71 8.02
C ALA A 158 11.93 -8.16 6.58
N PHE A 159 10.71 -7.94 6.08
CA PHE A 159 10.35 -8.28 4.70
C PHE A 159 11.10 -7.44 3.66
N ALA A 160 11.36 -6.16 3.95
CA ALA A 160 12.13 -5.31 3.04
C ALA A 160 13.58 -5.79 2.89
N LEU A 161 14.20 -6.30 3.96
CA LEU A 161 15.63 -6.62 4.00
C LEU A 161 15.94 -8.12 3.95
N VAL A 162 14.92 -8.99 3.94
CA VAL A 162 15.13 -10.44 3.93
C VAL A 162 15.88 -10.85 2.65
N PRO A 163 17.04 -11.50 2.77
CA PRO A 163 17.83 -11.89 1.61
C PRO A 163 17.23 -13.14 0.95
N GLY A 164 17.05 -13.10 -0.37
CA GLY A 164 16.48 -14.22 -1.11
C GLY A 164 15.83 -13.78 -2.41
N GLU A 165 15.08 -14.70 -3.01
CA GLU A 165 14.16 -14.38 -4.10
C GLU A 165 12.91 -13.71 -3.54
N LEU A 166 12.33 -12.79 -4.31
CA LEU A 166 11.10 -12.11 -3.95
C LEU A 166 9.92 -13.08 -4.12
N PRO A 167 9.11 -13.32 -3.08
CA PRO A 167 7.99 -14.26 -3.14
C PRO A 167 7.03 -14.01 -4.30
N SER A 168 6.72 -12.74 -4.60
CA SER A 168 5.77 -12.35 -5.65
C SER A 168 6.45 -12.20 -7.02
N SER A 169 7.76 -12.42 -7.12
CA SER A 169 8.51 -12.29 -8.38
C SER A 169 9.62 -13.34 -8.46
N PRO A 170 9.27 -14.61 -8.77
CA PRO A 170 10.23 -15.69 -8.90
C PRO A 170 11.36 -15.34 -9.89
N GLY A 171 12.60 -15.68 -9.52
CA GLY A 171 13.80 -15.34 -10.29
C GLY A 171 14.34 -13.92 -10.08
N VAL A 172 13.64 -13.05 -9.34
CA VAL A 172 14.13 -11.73 -8.93
C VAL A 172 14.68 -11.82 -7.52
N ARG A 173 15.96 -11.49 -7.35
CA ARG A 173 16.58 -11.43 -6.01
C ARG A 173 16.31 -10.08 -5.36
N ASN A 174 16.11 -10.08 -4.04
CA ASN A 174 15.94 -8.85 -3.27
C ASN A 174 17.17 -7.93 -3.44
N PRO A 175 17.01 -6.74 -4.08
CA PRO A 175 18.12 -5.83 -4.32
C PRO A 175 18.70 -5.21 -3.03
N PHE A 176 17.95 -5.25 -1.93
CA PHE A 176 18.33 -4.72 -0.63
C PHE A 176 18.45 -5.80 0.46
N GLY A 177 18.55 -7.07 0.06
CA GLY A 177 18.70 -8.19 0.98
C GLY A 177 20.00 -8.09 1.79
N ILE A 178 19.90 -8.23 3.11
CA ILE A 178 21.06 -8.25 4.02
C ILE A 178 21.18 -9.64 4.63
N GLU A 179 22.33 -10.31 4.46
CA GLU A 179 22.54 -11.69 4.93
C GLU A 179 22.24 -11.92 6.42
N GLY A 180 22.39 -10.89 7.26
CA GLY A 180 22.09 -10.92 8.69
C GLY A 180 20.61 -10.78 9.09
N ALA A 181 19.67 -10.68 8.14
CA ALA A 181 18.24 -10.55 8.39
C ALA A 181 17.45 -11.89 8.31
N ARG A 182 18.15 -13.03 8.26
CA ARG A 182 17.56 -14.39 8.30
C ARG A 182 17.34 -14.90 9.71
#